data_AF-A0AAE9DIT7-F1
#
_entry.id   AF-A0AAE9DIT7-F1
#
_cell.length_a   1.000
_cell.length_b   1.000
_cell.length_c   1.000
_cell.angle_alpha   90.00
_cell.angle_beta   90.00
_cell.angle_gamma   90.00
#
_symmetry.space_group_name_H-M   'P 1'
#
loop_
_entity.id
_entity.type
_entity.pdbx_description
1 polymer ?
#
loop_
_entity_poly.entity_id
_entity_poly.type
_entity_poly.pdbx_seq_one_letter_code
_entity_poly.pdbx_strand_id
1 'polypeptide(L)'
;MEKTIELSCQYPENLQGITLVLIGAHRYMTLDLYTTLFTDIKMVKGLFEYAHYLIKIDTPSYQQIMEIIVSHLNQASENTLNYLVSNCQVMEKCYEQVMIISKSPAKDSQKNLSKIVLRLITIINQNDEKALAFMAYSILSLLLAKNLIEDREYVNTVLEEFNDSWGRSNILDCQNVTDVLDVIFTSEHATDALICFGLILMSTFVNTKGYGSKEYWNWMKTTSSGIRNNEKWTKKTRESASSVLNKMSTIEEEWIS
;
A
#
# COMPACT_ATOMS: atom_id res chain seq x y z
N MET A 1 -34.47 4.94 17.28
CA MET A 1 -33.65 3.82 16.78
C MET A 1 -33.21 4.16 15.38
N GLU A 2 -31.99 4.68 15.23
CA GLU A 2 -31.37 4.81 13.90
C GLU A 2 -31.08 3.40 13.38
N LYS A 3 -31.60 3.09 12.18
CA LYS A 3 -31.26 1.84 11.48
C LYS A 3 -29.96 2.08 10.73
N THR A 4 -28.85 1.65 11.32
CA THR A 4 -27.57 1.55 10.61
C THR A 4 -27.73 0.49 9.51
N ILE A 5 -27.52 0.87 8.24
CA ILE A 5 -27.55 -0.08 7.12
C ILE A 5 -26.20 -0.79 7.11
N GLU A 6 -26.21 -2.09 7.41
CA GLU A 6 -25.02 -2.93 7.38
C GLU A 6 -24.79 -3.45 5.96
N LEU A 7 -23.66 -3.07 5.35
CA LEU A 7 -23.24 -3.57 4.05
C LEU A 7 -22.46 -4.88 4.28
N SER A 8 -23.12 -6.03 4.11
CA SER A 8 -22.44 -7.33 4.14
C SER A 8 -22.33 -7.91 2.73
N CYS A 9 -21.12 -8.35 2.36
CA CYS A 9 -20.85 -8.98 1.05
C CYS A 9 -21.23 -10.47 0.98
N GLN A 10 -22.06 -10.98 1.90
CA GLN A 10 -22.30 -12.42 2.04
C GLN A 10 -23.05 -13.05 0.85
N TYR A 11 -23.63 -12.26 -0.06
CA TYR A 11 -24.44 -12.76 -1.18
C TYR A 11 -24.08 -12.09 -2.52
N PRO A 12 -23.32 -12.75 -3.40
CA PRO A 12 -22.88 -12.17 -4.68
C PRO A 12 -24.02 -11.94 -5.69
N GLU A 13 -25.14 -12.62 -5.56
CA GLU A 13 -26.28 -12.54 -6.50
C GLU A 13 -27.02 -11.19 -6.46
N ASN A 14 -26.86 -10.40 -5.37
CA ASN A 14 -27.51 -9.10 -5.19
C ASN A 14 -26.57 -7.89 -5.37
N LEU A 15 -25.33 -8.12 -5.82
CA LEU A 15 -24.30 -7.07 -5.93
C LEU A 15 -24.71 -5.92 -6.83
N GLN A 16 -25.31 -6.21 -7.98
CA GLN A 16 -25.69 -5.15 -8.91
C GLN A 16 -26.78 -4.24 -8.30
N GLY A 17 -27.71 -4.81 -7.54
CA GLY A 17 -28.73 -4.06 -6.79
C GLY A 17 -28.14 -3.23 -5.66
N ILE A 18 -27.23 -3.81 -4.85
CA ILE A 18 -26.55 -3.10 -3.75
C ILE A 18 -25.68 -1.96 -4.29
N THR A 19 -24.94 -2.19 -5.36
CA THR A 19 -24.13 -1.18 -6.04
C THR A 19 -25.00 -0.02 -6.53
N LEU A 20 -26.12 -0.30 -7.21
CA LEU A 20 -27.04 0.73 -7.68
C LEU A 20 -27.68 1.52 -6.54
N VAL A 21 -28.02 0.85 -5.43
CA VAL A 21 -28.52 1.52 -4.23
C VAL A 21 -27.46 2.42 -3.62
N LEU A 22 -26.20 1.98 -3.52
CA LEU A 22 -25.09 2.78 -3.00
C LEU A 22 -24.79 4.01 -3.86
N ILE A 23 -24.68 3.82 -5.18
CA ILE A 23 -24.45 4.92 -6.14
C ILE A 23 -25.64 5.88 -6.15
N GLY A 24 -26.85 5.35 -6.16
CA GLY A 24 -28.08 6.14 -6.11
C GLY A 24 -28.18 6.95 -4.82
N ALA A 25 -27.95 6.32 -3.68
CA ALA A 25 -27.95 6.99 -2.39
C ALA A 25 -26.89 8.09 -2.33
N HIS A 26 -25.68 7.84 -2.85
CA HIS A 26 -24.63 8.87 -2.94
C HIS A 26 -25.04 10.09 -3.79
N ARG A 27 -25.69 9.87 -4.93
CA ARG A 27 -26.12 10.96 -5.84
C ARG A 27 -27.24 11.84 -5.29
N TYR A 28 -28.08 11.31 -4.40
CA TYR A 28 -29.29 11.99 -3.94
C TYR A 28 -29.31 12.29 -2.43
N MET A 29 -28.26 11.94 -1.69
CA MET A 29 -28.15 12.30 -0.28
C MET A 29 -27.95 13.80 -0.10
N THR A 30 -28.66 14.38 0.87
CA THR A 30 -28.39 15.75 1.33
C THR A 30 -27.06 15.78 2.08
N LEU A 31 -26.40 16.93 2.10
CA LEU A 31 -25.10 17.11 2.76
C LEU A 31 -25.13 16.65 4.23
N ASP A 32 -26.18 16.95 4.97
CA ASP A 32 -26.31 16.56 6.38
C ASP A 32 -26.46 15.04 6.56
N LEU A 33 -27.25 14.38 5.72
CA LEU A 33 -27.43 12.92 5.78
C LEU A 33 -26.16 12.18 5.34
N TYR A 34 -25.48 12.74 4.33
CA TYR A 34 -24.19 12.29 3.84
C TYR A 34 -23.13 12.35 4.94
N THR A 35 -23.03 13.48 5.63
CA THR A 35 -22.07 13.66 6.73
C THR A 35 -22.35 12.68 7.88
N THR A 36 -23.63 12.39 8.16
CA THR A 36 -24.04 11.50 9.27
C THR A 36 -23.79 10.02 8.95
N LEU A 37 -24.17 9.55 7.76
CA LEU A 37 -23.99 8.15 7.35
C LEU A 37 -22.52 7.79 7.20
N PHE A 38 -21.73 8.70 6.64
CA PHE A 38 -20.34 8.40 6.30
C PHE A 38 -19.31 8.90 7.33
N THR A 39 -19.76 9.44 8.46
CA THR A 39 -18.96 9.46 9.71
C THR A 39 -19.07 8.13 10.47
N ASP A 40 -19.97 7.22 10.05
CA ASP A 40 -20.04 5.87 10.59
C ASP A 40 -18.89 5.00 10.07
N ILE A 41 -18.00 4.68 11.00
CA ILE A 41 -16.88 3.76 10.84
C ILE A 41 -17.28 2.43 10.17
N LYS A 42 -18.45 1.87 10.52
CA LYS A 42 -18.91 0.59 9.97
C LYS A 42 -19.22 0.70 8.49
N MET A 43 -19.80 1.82 8.07
CA MET A 43 -20.09 2.08 6.67
C MET A 43 -18.81 2.17 5.85
N VAL A 44 -17.83 2.95 6.32
CA VAL A 44 -16.55 3.11 5.61
C VAL A 44 -15.82 1.78 5.47
N LYS A 45 -15.78 0.97 6.53
CA LYS A 45 -15.25 -0.40 6.47
C LYS A 45 -15.96 -1.24 5.41
N GLY A 46 -17.30 -1.25 5.42
CA GLY A 46 -18.11 -1.96 4.43
C GLY A 46 -17.77 -1.55 2.99
N LEU A 47 -17.53 -0.26 2.74
CA LEU A 47 -17.11 0.23 1.41
C LEU A 47 -15.76 -0.33 0.97
N PHE A 48 -14.77 -0.42 1.87
CA PHE A 48 -13.47 -1.03 1.54
C PHE A 48 -13.60 -2.52 1.25
N GLU A 49 -14.45 -3.24 1.99
CA GLU A 49 -14.72 -4.66 1.70
C GLU A 49 -15.40 -4.83 0.34
N TYR A 50 -16.36 -3.96 0.06
CA TYR A 50 -17.12 -3.96 -1.18
C TYR A 50 -16.24 -3.63 -2.38
N ALA A 51 -15.39 -2.60 -2.27
CA ALA A 51 -14.41 -2.22 -3.29
C ALA A 51 -13.43 -3.37 -3.56
N HIS A 52 -12.89 -4.01 -2.51
CA HIS A 52 -12.00 -5.15 -2.69
C HIS A 52 -12.67 -6.34 -3.37
N TYR A 53 -13.98 -6.52 -3.21
CA TYR A 53 -14.72 -7.53 -3.97
C TYR A 53 -14.90 -7.10 -5.44
N LEU A 54 -15.37 -5.87 -5.67
CA LEU A 54 -15.69 -5.34 -6.99
C LEU A 54 -14.51 -5.29 -7.95
N ILE A 55 -13.30 -5.03 -7.44
CA ILE A 55 -12.08 -4.95 -8.27
C ILE A 55 -11.84 -6.20 -9.13
N LYS A 56 -12.35 -7.37 -8.72
CA LYS A 56 -12.17 -8.66 -9.41
C LYS A 56 -13.32 -9.00 -10.36
N ILE A 57 -14.48 -8.35 -10.22
CA ILE A 57 -15.72 -8.77 -10.87
C ILE A 57 -16.41 -7.68 -11.69
N ASP A 58 -16.25 -6.41 -11.34
CA ASP A 58 -16.92 -5.28 -11.99
C ASP A 58 -16.10 -3.98 -11.82
N THR A 59 -15.20 -3.74 -12.78
CA THR A 59 -14.30 -2.58 -12.78
C THR A 59 -15.03 -1.22 -12.82
N PRO A 60 -16.07 -1.00 -13.64
CA PRO A 60 -16.86 0.24 -13.60
C PRO A 60 -17.46 0.54 -12.23
N SER A 61 -18.07 -0.46 -11.59
CA SER A 61 -18.65 -0.29 -10.25
C SER A 61 -17.59 -0.05 -9.19
N TYR A 62 -16.45 -0.74 -9.29
CA TYR A 62 -15.29 -0.50 -8.45
C TYR A 62 -14.84 0.96 -8.52
N GLN A 63 -14.73 1.54 -9.72
CA GLN A 63 -14.31 2.94 -9.89
C GLN A 63 -15.24 3.91 -9.16
N GLN A 64 -16.55 3.73 -9.29
CA GLN A 64 -17.53 4.59 -8.63
C GLN A 64 -17.48 4.46 -7.10
N ILE A 65 -17.30 3.25 -6.58
CA ILE A 65 -17.13 3.04 -5.13
C ILE A 65 -15.83 3.68 -4.63
N MET A 66 -14.75 3.63 -5.40
CA MET A 66 -13.49 4.29 -5.04
C MET A 66 -13.61 5.82 -5.00
N GLU A 67 -14.37 6.42 -5.92
CA GLU A 67 -14.67 7.86 -5.89
C GLU A 67 -15.44 8.24 -4.63
N ILE A 68 -16.43 7.42 -4.25
CA ILE A 68 -17.17 7.56 -3.01
C ILE A 68 -16.19 7.53 -1.83
N ILE A 69 -15.34 6.51 -1.72
CA ILE A 69 -14.37 6.39 -0.62
C ILE A 69 -13.45 7.63 -0.55
N VAL A 70 -12.89 8.08 -1.68
CA VAL A 70 -12.03 9.29 -1.73
C VAL A 70 -12.75 10.52 -1.19
N SER A 71 -13.99 10.76 -1.64
CA SER A 71 -14.78 11.90 -1.19
C SER A 71 -14.96 11.90 0.33
N HIS A 72 -15.18 10.73 0.92
CA HIS A 72 -15.34 10.58 2.37
C HIS A 72 -14.06 10.81 3.14
N LEU A 73 -12.94 10.19 2.74
CA LEU A 73 -11.68 10.37 3.46
C LEU A 73 -11.19 11.82 3.45
N ASN A 74 -11.55 12.59 2.42
CA ASN A 74 -11.27 14.02 2.37
C ASN A 74 -12.08 14.82 3.39
N GLN A 75 -13.29 14.38 3.71
CA GLN A 75 -14.19 15.04 4.67
C GLN A 75 -14.15 14.43 6.08
N ALA A 76 -13.51 13.27 6.24
CA ALA A 76 -13.45 12.54 7.50
C ALA A 76 -12.67 13.30 8.57
N SER A 77 -13.15 13.20 9.81
CA SER A 77 -12.44 13.72 10.98
C SER A 77 -11.13 12.95 11.20
N GLU A 78 -10.16 13.59 11.86
CA GLU A 78 -8.90 12.94 12.23
C GLU A 78 -9.12 11.68 13.07
N ASN A 79 -10.09 11.71 14.01
CA ASN A 79 -10.46 10.54 14.80
C ASN A 79 -10.97 9.37 13.94
N THR A 80 -11.78 9.65 12.91
CA THR A 80 -12.26 8.63 11.97
C THR A 80 -11.11 8.04 11.18
N LEU A 81 -10.21 8.90 10.67
CA LEU A 81 -9.03 8.45 9.94
C LEU A 81 -8.15 7.59 10.85
N ASN A 82 -7.85 8.05 12.07
CA ASN A 82 -7.01 7.33 13.04
C ASN A 82 -7.57 5.95 13.31
N TYR A 83 -8.90 5.87 13.52
CA TYR A 83 -9.56 4.58 13.70
C TYR A 83 -9.42 3.66 12.48
N LEU A 84 -9.55 4.19 11.26
CA LEU A 84 -9.42 3.40 10.03
C LEU A 84 -8.00 2.86 9.85
N VAL A 85 -6.98 3.66 10.17
CA VAL A 85 -5.57 3.25 10.10
C VAL A 85 -5.24 2.21 11.17
N SER A 86 -5.60 2.46 12.43
CA SER A 86 -5.40 1.49 13.52
C SER A 86 -6.19 0.18 13.30
N ASN A 87 -7.16 0.18 12.38
CA ASN A 87 -7.83 -1.02 11.90
C ASN A 87 -7.10 -1.59 10.66
N CYS A 88 -6.09 -2.43 10.90
CA CYS A 88 -5.19 -3.01 9.87
C CYS A 88 -5.89 -3.57 8.63
N GLN A 89 -7.11 -4.09 8.75
CA GLN A 89 -7.88 -4.65 7.63
C GLN A 89 -8.11 -3.66 6.49
N VAL A 90 -8.28 -2.36 6.78
CA VAL A 90 -8.45 -1.34 5.74
C VAL A 90 -7.15 -1.17 4.95
N MET A 91 -6.01 -1.09 5.65
CA MET A 91 -4.70 -0.93 5.02
C MET A 91 -4.28 -2.19 4.23
N GLU A 92 -4.56 -3.38 4.77
CA GLU A 92 -4.37 -4.66 4.07
C GLU A 92 -5.18 -4.73 2.79
N LYS A 93 -6.48 -4.38 2.84
CA LYS A 93 -7.33 -4.33 1.63
C LYS A 93 -6.85 -3.28 0.63
N CYS A 94 -6.34 -2.13 1.09
CA CYS A 94 -5.70 -1.15 0.21
C CYS A 94 -4.47 -1.76 -0.47
N TYR A 95 -3.60 -2.42 0.29
CA TYR A 95 -2.42 -3.10 -0.23
C TYR A 95 -2.80 -4.17 -1.28
N GLU A 96 -3.77 -5.03 -0.99
CA GLU A 96 -4.27 -6.03 -1.94
C GLU A 96 -4.84 -5.40 -3.21
N GLN A 97 -5.64 -4.33 -3.08
CA GLN A 97 -6.17 -3.60 -4.23
C GLN A 97 -5.06 -2.98 -5.07
N VAL A 98 -4.02 -2.42 -4.45
CA VAL A 98 -2.83 -1.90 -5.14
C VAL A 98 -2.14 -3.01 -5.89
N MET A 99 -1.96 -4.18 -5.28
CA MET A 99 -1.32 -5.32 -5.94
C MET A 99 -2.12 -5.77 -7.17
N ILE A 100 -3.44 -5.87 -7.07
CA ILE A 100 -4.33 -6.23 -8.18
C ILE A 100 -4.27 -5.18 -9.30
N ILE A 101 -4.42 -3.91 -8.94
CA ILE A 101 -4.42 -2.79 -9.91
C ILE A 101 -3.04 -2.55 -10.51
N SER A 102 -1.97 -2.80 -9.77
CA SER A 102 -0.62 -2.68 -10.30
C SER A 102 -0.43 -3.63 -11.48
N LYS A 103 -1.09 -4.79 -11.47
CA LYS A 103 -1.06 -5.76 -12.58
C LYS A 103 -2.05 -5.42 -13.70
N SER A 104 -2.83 -4.33 -13.57
CA SER A 104 -3.88 -3.90 -14.49
C SER A 104 -3.56 -2.56 -15.17
N PRO A 105 -3.93 -2.34 -16.45
CA PRO A 105 -3.68 -1.08 -17.16
C PRO A 105 -4.65 0.07 -16.80
N ALA A 106 -5.57 -0.10 -15.84
CA ALA A 106 -6.64 0.87 -15.56
C ALA A 106 -6.18 2.11 -14.76
N LYS A 107 -5.89 3.21 -15.47
CA LYS A 107 -5.36 4.47 -14.92
C LYS A 107 -6.25 5.19 -13.91
N ASP A 108 -7.58 5.18 -14.08
CA ASP A 108 -8.48 5.95 -13.19
C ASP A 108 -8.62 5.29 -11.81
N SER A 109 -8.70 3.96 -11.79
CA SER A 109 -8.66 3.13 -10.58
C SER A 109 -7.39 3.36 -9.75
N GLN A 110 -6.27 3.63 -10.44
CA GLN A 110 -4.97 3.89 -9.84
C GLN A 110 -4.93 5.27 -9.16
N LYS A 111 -5.56 6.28 -9.75
CA LYS A 111 -5.61 7.65 -9.22
C LYS A 111 -6.44 7.78 -7.94
N ASN A 112 -7.57 7.08 -7.84
CA ASN A 112 -8.37 7.13 -6.61
C ASN A 112 -7.69 6.40 -5.45
N LEU A 113 -7.01 5.29 -5.75
CA LEU A 113 -6.25 4.54 -4.77
C LEU A 113 -5.04 5.34 -4.24
N SER A 114 -4.33 6.07 -5.09
CA SER A 114 -3.24 6.95 -4.66
C SER A 114 -3.72 8.06 -3.73
N LYS A 115 -4.88 8.68 -4.03
CA LYS A 115 -5.50 9.68 -3.14
C LYS A 115 -5.87 9.12 -1.77
N ILE A 116 -6.44 7.91 -1.73
CA ILE A 116 -6.80 7.24 -0.46
C ILE A 116 -5.55 7.01 0.39
N VAL A 117 -4.50 6.43 -0.21
CA VAL A 117 -3.27 6.08 0.51
C VAL A 117 -2.58 7.34 1.03
N LEU A 118 -2.46 8.38 0.21
CA LEU A 118 -1.87 9.65 0.62
C LEU A 118 -2.64 10.24 1.81
N ARG A 119 -3.97 10.22 1.77
CA ARG A 119 -4.79 10.72 2.87
C ARG A 119 -4.58 9.91 4.15
N LEU A 120 -4.55 8.58 4.06
CA LEU A 120 -4.32 7.71 5.23
C LEU A 120 -2.90 7.85 5.78
N ILE A 121 -1.89 8.14 4.96
CA ILE A 121 -0.51 8.34 5.45
C ILE A 121 -0.36 9.56 6.34
N THR A 122 -1.14 10.63 6.09
CA THR A 122 -1.03 11.87 6.88
C THR A 122 -1.30 11.70 8.37
N ILE A 123 -1.92 10.59 8.77
CA ILE A 123 -2.28 10.28 10.16
C ILE A 123 -1.54 9.07 10.73
N ILE A 124 -0.77 8.35 9.92
CA ILE A 124 0.01 7.20 10.41
C ILE A 124 1.17 7.76 11.24
N ASN A 125 1.16 7.47 12.54
CA ASN A 125 2.31 7.76 13.39
C ASN A 125 3.41 6.71 13.16
N GLN A 126 4.47 7.12 12.46
CA GLN A 126 5.62 6.28 12.11
C GLN A 126 6.30 5.62 13.33
N ASN A 127 6.18 6.21 14.52
CA ASN A 127 6.83 5.73 15.73
C ASN A 127 6.06 4.63 16.46
N ASP A 128 4.73 4.69 16.44
CA ASP A 128 3.84 3.79 17.18
C ASP A 128 3.34 2.62 16.32
N GLU A 129 3.16 2.84 15.02
CA GLU A 129 2.48 1.92 14.10
C GLU A 129 3.39 1.47 12.94
N LYS A 130 4.62 1.04 13.26
CA LYS A 130 5.67 0.70 12.26
C LYS A 130 5.22 -0.26 11.16
N ALA A 131 4.38 -1.25 11.46
CA ALA A 131 3.82 -2.18 10.47
C ALA A 131 2.89 -1.49 9.47
N LEU A 132 2.01 -0.63 9.96
CA LEU A 132 1.05 0.11 9.15
C LEU A 132 1.76 1.16 8.30
N ALA A 133 2.72 1.88 8.88
CA ALA A 133 3.61 2.75 8.14
C ALA A 133 4.27 1.98 7.00
N PHE A 134 4.94 0.86 7.31
CA PHE A 134 5.63 0.08 6.30
C PHE A 134 4.73 -0.42 5.16
N MET A 135 3.51 -0.87 5.45
CA MET A 135 2.53 -1.22 4.42
C MET A 135 2.15 -0.01 3.56
N ALA A 136 1.85 1.13 4.19
CA ALA A 136 1.45 2.34 3.47
C ALA A 136 2.59 2.88 2.57
N TYR A 137 3.83 2.88 3.05
CA TYR A 137 5.00 3.26 2.25
C TYR A 137 5.32 2.24 1.15
N SER A 138 5.03 0.96 1.36
CA SER A 138 5.11 -0.06 0.30
C SER A 138 4.11 0.24 -0.82
N ILE A 139 2.89 0.66 -0.48
CA ILE A 139 1.89 1.07 -1.45
C ILE A 139 2.34 2.33 -2.22
N LEU A 140 2.81 3.37 -1.52
CA LEU A 140 3.31 4.58 -2.18
C LEU A 140 4.45 4.26 -3.15
N SER A 141 5.37 3.39 -2.73
CA SER A 141 6.49 2.96 -3.55
C SER A 141 6.03 2.28 -4.83
N LEU A 142 5.06 1.36 -4.74
CA LEU A 142 4.45 0.71 -5.91
C LEU A 142 3.79 1.72 -6.86
N LEU A 143 3.01 2.65 -6.31
CA LEU A 143 2.32 3.67 -7.10
C LEU A 143 3.32 4.60 -7.79
N LEU A 144 4.40 4.99 -7.11
CA LEU A 144 5.48 5.80 -7.66
C LEU A 144 6.25 5.04 -8.75
N ALA A 145 6.62 3.78 -8.50
CA ALA A 145 7.32 2.92 -9.43
C ALA A 145 6.56 2.76 -10.77
N LYS A 146 5.23 2.74 -10.70
CA LYS A 146 4.35 2.61 -11.88
C LYS A 146 3.93 3.95 -12.49
N ASN A 147 4.47 5.07 -11.98
CA ASN A 147 4.14 6.43 -12.43
C ASN A 147 2.63 6.74 -12.31
N LEU A 148 2.04 6.35 -11.19
CA LEU A 148 0.59 6.47 -10.89
C LEU A 148 0.27 7.56 -9.87
N ILE A 149 1.24 8.45 -9.63
CA ILE A 149 1.16 9.55 -8.69
C ILE A 149 1.37 10.84 -9.46
N GLU A 150 0.46 11.81 -9.28
CA GLU A 150 0.57 13.13 -9.90
C GLU A 150 1.69 13.95 -9.24
N ASP A 151 1.68 14.04 -7.91
CA ASP A 151 2.70 14.75 -7.13
C ASP A 151 3.85 13.82 -6.74
N ARG A 152 4.72 13.53 -7.72
CA ARG A 152 5.87 12.65 -7.52
C ARG A 152 6.93 13.24 -6.61
N GLU A 153 7.09 14.56 -6.63
CA GLU A 153 8.09 15.25 -5.82
C GLU A 153 7.73 15.13 -4.34
N TYR A 154 6.48 15.43 -3.98
CA TYR A 154 5.99 15.22 -2.62
C TYR A 154 6.18 13.78 -2.15
N VAL A 155 5.80 12.79 -2.96
CA VAL A 155 5.92 11.38 -2.55
C VAL A 155 7.37 10.93 -2.43
N ASN A 156 8.28 11.44 -3.27
CA ASN A 156 9.71 11.18 -3.09
C ASN A 156 10.21 11.73 -1.75
N THR A 157 9.88 12.98 -1.43
CA THR A 157 10.28 13.60 -0.14
C THR A 157 9.74 12.79 1.04
N VAL A 158 8.46 12.42 1.00
CA VAL A 158 7.81 11.60 2.04
C VAL A 158 8.48 10.22 2.18
N LEU A 159 8.93 9.60 1.08
CA LEU A 159 9.70 8.36 1.11
C LEU A 159 11.12 8.55 1.66
N GLU A 160 11.79 9.65 1.33
CA GLU A 160 13.11 9.98 1.88
C GLU A 160 13.07 10.15 3.39
N GLU A 161 12.12 10.94 3.89
CA GLU A 161 11.89 11.16 5.32
C GLU A 161 11.60 9.85 6.06
N PHE A 162 10.80 8.96 5.46
CA PHE A 162 10.57 7.63 6.01
C PHE A 162 11.83 6.79 6.04
N ASN A 163 12.61 6.78 4.95
CA ASN A 163 13.86 6.02 4.88
C ASN A 163 14.89 6.49 5.92
N ASP A 164 14.91 7.80 6.23
CA ASP A 164 15.78 8.38 7.26
C ASP A 164 15.34 8.07 8.70
N SER A 165 14.03 7.98 8.93
CA SER A 165 13.45 7.71 10.25
C SER A 165 13.27 6.22 10.55
N TRP A 166 13.35 5.35 9.55
CA TRP A 166 13.10 3.92 9.71
C TRP A 166 14.12 3.24 10.63
N GLY A 167 13.66 2.90 11.84
CA GLY A 167 14.35 1.98 12.73
C GLY A 167 14.12 0.53 12.30
N ARG A 168 15.19 -0.28 12.25
CA ARG A 168 15.12 -1.73 11.96
C ARG A 168 14.02 -2.38 12.81
N SER A 169 12.94 -2.81 12.19
CA SER A 169 11.89 -3.59 12.85
C SER A 169 11.76 -4.94 12.17
N ASN A 170 11.57 -5.99 12.98
CA ASN A 170 11.26 -7.34 12.50
C ASN A 170 9.76 -7.38 12.23
N ILE A 171 9.32 -6.72 11.16
CA ILE A 171 7.89 -6.63 10.89
C ILE A 171 7.61 -7.08 9.45
N LEU A 172 6.71 -8.06 9.43
CA LEU A 172 5.85 -8.58 8.37
C LEU A 172 6.35 -9.77 7.54
N ASP A 173 5.70 -10.89 7.83
CA ASP A 173 5.54 -12.08 7.01
C ASP A 173 4.63 -11.74 5.81
N CYS A 174 5.08 -10.83 4.94
CA CYS A 174 4.31 -10.43 3.77
C CYS A 174 4.65 -11.36 2.59
N GLN A 175 3.77 -12.34 2.34
CA GLN A 175 3.87 -13.31 1.24
C GLN A 175 3.95 -12.68 -0.18
N ASN A 176 3.75 -11.36 -0.30
CA ASN A 176 3.73 -10.62 -1.57
C ASN A 176 4.90 -9.62 -1.75
N VAL A 177 5.92 -9.64 -0.88
CA VAL A 177 7.07 -8.71 -0.95
C VAL A 177 7.87 -8.85 -2.26
N THR A 178 7.93 -10.05 -2.82
CA THR A 178 8.68 -10.33 -4.06
C THR A 178 8.20 -9.52 -5.25
N ASP A 179 6.88 -9.49 -5.51
CA ASP A 179 6.29 -8.71 -6.59
C ASP A 179 6.54 -7.20 -6.40
N VAL A 180 6.56 -6.74 -5.15
CA VAL A 180 6.85 -5.33 -4.82
C VAL A 180 8.28 -4.96 -5.13
N LEU A 181 9.23 -5.81 -4.70
CA LEU A 181 10.64 -5.59 -4.96
C LEU A 181 10.95 -5.62 -6.46
N ASP A 182 10.36 -6.57 -7.20
CA ASP A 182 10.55 -6.64 -8.65
C ASP A 182 10.07 -5.36 -9.36
N VAL A 183 8.86 -4.88 -9.03
CA VAL A 183 8.32 -3.62 -9.57
C VAL A 183 9.21 -2.43 -9.24
N ILE A 184 9.75 -2.35 -8.02
CA ILE A 184 10.63 -1.26 -7.59
C ILE A 184 11.93 -1.26 -8.38
N PHE A 185 12.63 -2.39 -8.44
CA PHE A 185 13.98 -2.45 -9.03
C PHE A 185 14.00 -2.47 -10.56
N THR A 186 12.89 -2.83 -11.19
CA THR A 186 12.76 -2.82 -12.66
C THR A 186 12.11 -1.54 -13.20
N SER A 187 11.63 -0.65 -12.33
CA SER A 187 10.98 0.59 -12.76
C SER A 187 11.95 1.55 -13.46
N GLU A 188 11.60 1.95 -14.69
CA GLU A 188 12.30 3.03 -15.42
C GLU A 188 12.16 4.40 -14.73
N HIS A 189 11.17 4.53 -13.85
CA HIS A 189 10.86 5.75 -13.11
C HIS A 189 11.46 5.76 -11.70
N ALA A 190 12.30 4.77 -11.36
CA ALA A 190 12.85 4.63 -10.04
C ALA A 190 13.75 5.79 -9.64
N THR A 191 13.42 6.40 -8.51
CA THR A 191 14.23 7.41 -7.83
C THR A 191 15.14 6.76 -6.80
N ASP A 192 16.12 7.51 -6.30
CA ASP A 192 17.03 7.02 -5.27
C ASP A 192 16.27 6.64 -3.98
N ALA A 193 15.30 7.46 -3.57
CA ALA A 193 14.39 7.19 -2.45
C ALA A 193 13.64 5.86 -2.60
N LEU A 194 13.13 5.60 -3.82
CA LEU A 194 12.40 4.37 -4.11
C LEU A 194 13.30 3.14 -4.05
N ILE A 195 14.50 3.21 -4.64
CA ILE A 195 15.47 2.10 -4.61
C ILE A 195 15.94 1.84 -3.17
N CYS A 196 16.20 2.90 -2.41
CA CYS A 196 16.56 2.81 -1.00
C CYS A 196 15.47 2.12 -0.18
N PHE A 197 14.20 2.49 -0.39
CA PHE A 197 13.06 1.81 0.23
C PHE A 197 12.99 0.32 -0.15
N GLY A 198 13.17 0.00 -1.44
CA GLY A 198 13.24 -1.39 -1.91
C GLY A 198 14.34 -2.19 -1.22
N LEU A 199 15.50 -1.59 -0.97
CA LEU A 199 16.59 -2.24 -0.23
C LEU A 199 16.26 -2.46 1.24
N ILE A 200 15.57 -1.50 1.89
CA ILE A 200 15.06 -1.67 3.26
C ILE A 200 14.09 -2.85 3.31
N LEU A 201 13.16 -2.93 2.35
CA LEU A 201 12.20 -4.03 2.22
C LEU A 201 12.86 -5.38 1.93
N MET A 202 13.90 -5.41 1.09
CA MET A 202 14.71 -6.61 0.88
C MET A 202 15.41 -7.02 2.18
N SER A 203 15.90 -6.05 2.95
CA SER A 203 16.62 -6.28 4.21
C SER A 203 15.76 -6.91 5.31
N THR A 204 14.46 -6.60 5.35
CA THR A 204 13.52 -7.24 6.28
C THR A 204 13.22 -8.67 5.85
N PHE A 205 13.12 -8.92 4.54
CA PHE A 205 12.89 -10.24 3.97
C PHE A 205 14.06 -11.21 4.20
N VAL A 206 15.30 -10.72 4.12
CA VAL A 206 16.50 -11.55 4.41
C VAL A 206 16.43 -12.17 5.81
N ASN A 207 15.80 -11.50 6.77
CA ASN A 207 15.71 -11.95 8.16
C ASN A 207 14.54 -12.91 8.46
N THR A 208 13.63 -13.16 7.52
CA THR A 208 12.50 -14.07 7.76
C THR A 208 12.90 -15.52 7.50
N LYS A 209 12.75 -16.39 8.50
CA LYS A 209 13.07 -17.82 8.38
C LYS A 209 12.14 -18.50 7.37
N GLY A 210 12.73 -19.12 6.34
CA GLY A 210 12.03 -20.09 5.50
C GLY A 210 11.44 -19.57 4.19
N TYR A 211 11.72 -18.33 3.77
CA TYR A 211 11.17 -17.78 2.53
C TYR A 211 12.28 -17.46 1.50
N GLY A 212 12.37 -18.28 0.46
CA GLY A 212 13.18 -17.99 -0.73
C GLY A 212 13.72 -19.24 -1.43
N SER A 213 13.40 -19.41 -2.71
CA SER A 213 14.14 -20.36 -3.54
C SER A 213 15.59 -19.89 -3.70
N LYS A 214 16.49 -20.81 -4.06
CA LYS A 214 17.88 -20.45 -4.38
C LYS A 214 17.96 -19.40 -5.50
N GLU A 215 17.02 -19.41 -6.45
CA GLU A 215 16.97 -18.39 -7.50
C GLU A 215 16.65 -17.01 -6.93
N TYR A 216 15.69 -16.93 -6.00
CA TYR A 216 15.33 -15.65 -5.40
C TYR A 216 16.45 -15.07 -4.54
N TRP A 217 17.14 -15.93 -3.79
CA TRP A 217 18.34 -15.54 -3.04
C TRP A 217 19.44 -14.99 -3.97
N ASN A 218 19.71 -15.68 -5.08
CA ASN A 218 20.67 -15.24 -6.08
C ASN A 218 20.26 -13.92 -6.75
N TRP A 219 18.96 -13.74 -7.03
CA TRP A 219 18.43 -12.50 -7.57
C TRP A 219 18.66 -11.33 -6.60
N MET A 220 18.31 -11.47 -5.32
CA MET A 220 18.55 -10.44 -4.30
C MET A 220 20.04 -10.06 -4.20
N LYS A 221 20.92 -11.07 -4.22
CA LYS A 221 22.38 -10.88 -4.20
C LYS A 221 22.89 -10.12 -5.43
N THR A 222 22.40 -10.49 -6.61
CA THR A 222 22.78 -9.88 -7.89
C THR A 222 22.28 -8.44 -7.99
N THR A 223 21.00 -8.21 -7.69
CA THR A 223 20.37 -6.89 -7.69
C THR A 223 21.07 -5.94 -6.71
N SER A 224 21.29 -6.38 -5.47
CA SER A 224 21.98 -5.57 -4.45
C SER A 224 23.43 -5.27 -4.85
N SER A 225 24.16 -6.23 -5.42
CA SER A 225 25.52 -6.00 -5.92
C SER A 225 25.56 -5.01 -7.07
N GLY A 226 24.60 -5.11 -8.00
CA GLY A 226 24.42 -4.17 -9.10
C GLY A 226 24.18 -2.75 -8.61
N ILE A 227 23.29 -2.57 -7.63
CA ILE A 227 23.00 -1.24 -7.05
C ILE A 227 24.23 -0.68 -6.33
N ARG A 228 24.88 -1.47 -5.46
CA ARG A 228 26.08 -1.05 -4.73
C ARG A 228 27.19 -0.52 -5.66
N ASN A 229 27.38 -1.19 -6.80
CA ASN A 229 28.47 -0.89 -7.72
C ASN A 229 28.11 0.17 -8.78
N ASN A 230 26.86 0.65 -8.81
CA ASN A 230 26.39 1.58 -9.82
C ASN A 230 26.43 3.02 -9.29
N GLU A 231 27.32 3.84 -9.86
CA GLU A 231 27.53 5.25 -9.47
C GLU A 231 26.34 6.18 -9.77
N LYS A 232 25.34 5.71 -10.54
CA LYS A 232 24.06 6.41 -10.71
C LYS A 232 23.37 6.67 -9.35
N TRP A 233 23.52 5.76 -8.39
CA TRP A 233 22.85 5.84 -7.10
C TRP A 233 23.65 6.62 -6.07
N THR A 234 22.94 7.27 -5.14
CA THR A 234 23.59 8.03 -4.08
C THR A 234 24.43 7.12 -3.18
N LYS A 235 25.35 7.73 -2.44
CA LYS A 235 26.19 7.00 -1.47
C LYS A 235 25.32 6.24 -0.46
N LYS A 236 24.26 6.86 0.06
CA LYS A 236 23.33 6.28 1.04
C LYS A 236 22.64 5.02 0.49
N THR A 237 22.19 5.07 -0.76
CA THR A 237 21.55 3.93 -1.42
C THR A 237 22.53 2.79 -1.67
N ARG A 238 23.77 3.09 -2.07
CA ARG A 238 24.84 2.09 -2.23
C ARG A 238 25.27 1.47 -0.89
N GLU A 239 25.30 2.25 0.18
CA GLU A 239 25.54 1.78 1.55
C GLU A 239 24.41 0.86 2.03
N SER A 240 23.16 1.21 1.73
CA SER A 240 21.99 0.37 2.02
C SER A 240 22.07 -0.98 1.31
N ALA A 241 22.48 -0.99 0.04
CA ALA A 241 22.69 -2.23 -0.72
C ALA A 241 23.83 -3.07 -0.14
N SER A 242 24.89 -2.42 0.33
CA SER A 242 25.98 -3.10 1.05
C SER A 242 25.50 -3.74 2.34
N SER A 243 24.61 -3.06 3.08
CA SER A 243 24.02 -3.61 4.31
C SER A 243 23.17 -4.86 4.04
N VAL A 244 22.43 -4.92 2.93
CA VAL A 244 21.66 -6.11 2.55
C VAL A 244 22.60 -7.28 2.26
N LEU A 245 23.63 -7.07 1.44
CA LEU A 245 24.62 -8.09 1.09
C LEU A 245 25.34 -8.64 2.34
N ASN A 246 25.71 -7.76 3.27
CA ASN A 246 26.35 -8.17 4.52
C ASN A 246 25.44 -9.05 5.35
N LYS A 247 24.14 -8.69 5.49
CA LYS A 247 23.16 -9.54 6.20
C LYS A 247 23.00 -10.90 5.54
N MET A 248 22.91 -10.94 4.21
CA MET A 248 22.82 -12.21 3.47
C MET A 248 24.05 -13.08 3.73
N SER A 249 25.26 -12.51 3.73
CA SER A 249 26.50 -13.24 4.04
C SER A 249 26.49 -13.83 5.45
N THR A 250 26.03 -13.06 6.45
CA THR A 250 25.93 -13.56 7.83
C THR A 250 24.98 -14.75 7.95
N ILE A 251 23.84 -14.72 7.24
CA ILE A 251 22.89 -15.85 7.24
C ILE A 251 23.44 -17.05 6.47
N GLU A 252 24.13 -16.83 5.35
CA GLU A 252 24.82 -17.91 4.61
C GLU A 252 25.84 -18.62 5.50
N GLU A 253 26.58 -17.86 6.33
CA GLU A 253 27.53 -18.41 7.31
C GLU A 253 26.83 -19.24 8.39
N GLU A 254 25.69 -18.75 8.92
CA GLU A 254 24.86 -19.48 9.91
C GLU A 254 24.26 -20.78 9.35
N TRP A 255 24.01 -20.89 8.03
CA TRP A 255 23.52 -22.13 7.42
C TRP A 255 24.60 -23.21 7.26
N ILE A 256 25.87 -22.79 7.22
CA ILE A 256 27.02 -23.67 7.02
C ILE A 256 27.56 -24.19 8.37
N SER A 257 27.33 -23.45 9.46
CA SER A 257 27.70 -23.82 10.83
C SER A 257 26.75 -24.83 11.48
#